data_AF-A0A258FD43-F1
#
_entry.id   AF-A0A258FD43-F1
#
_cell.length_a   1.000
_cell.length_b   1.000
_cell.length_c   1.000
_cell.angle_alpha   90.00
_cell.angle_beta   90.00
_cell.angle_gamma   90.00
#
_symmetry.space_group_name_H-M   'P 1'
#
loop_
_entity.id
_entity.type
_entity.pdbx_description
1 polymer ?
#
loop_
_entity_poly.entity_id
_entity_poly.type
_entity_poly.pdbx_seq_one_letter_code
_entity_poly.pdbx_strand_id
1 'polypeptide(L)'
;MKLHLTQAAGNLLQTVVNNTGVIEAKTLQNRNGVVRLSGGPTGVVEVGGVINVSGADLGQTGGAVTVTGANVGLFGGSIDATGEAGGGRVLIGGDFMGGNAAVPNALATYMSTDSRITADAVGVGAGGTVVLWSDGSTRAAGVISARGGARGGDGGLVETSGHWLDVTGVRVNAAAGMQGLWLLDPADVTIGTGNFNGVFVNGVFTPNAGVSAATIDAGDLQAALNGGTDVVITTTNNGASGAGLGDITVDAALTWNTSQTLTLNADNNIIVSAGSAITGSTQNSQIVFNAQNDILVGAALVASAQGTKILLTAGNDILATAAVTATGLDAVVEMTAGRDISVVAVTADGGGAVTSIALHANNNVTVNDALNAAGGVIMLRADSDGTGPGPLAGTVLFAGPGLVGSSATTAIRFNPGTYAATQTEIDNYDAKVTGALDARAWVFPLGIDKPYDGTTAATLQFKNPLADNPNIGNTVTLVAGAAAFDTKDVGVLKPITFTGYTLGGADIARFALFSDIGVAAGAGTTTGAITPIPLTITADDHAPKMYGSTVTFAGSEFSSVGLIAGETVASVSLTSTGAPPSATVGAYLQDRRRHLPVLPDGFHLVGPAERRDHRLGYRDQRRRGRAGSGRDLRHRRQ
;
A
#
# COMPACT_ATOMS: atom_id res chain seq x y z
N MET A 1 -13.56 -6.48 -40.14
CA MET A 1 -12.59 -6.97 -41.17
C MET A 1 -11.23 -6.96 -40.50
N LYS A 2 -10.43 -8.04 -40.52
CA LYS A 2 -9.07 -8.04 -39.93
C LYS A 2 -8.07 -7.88 -41.08
N LEU A 3 -7.40 -6.73 -41.16
CA LEU A 3 -6.28 -6.51 -42.09
C LEU A 3 -4.97 -6.75 -41.34
N HIS A 4 -4.19 -7.74 -41.76
CA HIS A 4 -2.83 -8.01 -41.26
C HIS A 4 -1.84 -7.77 -42.42
N LEU A 5 -0.94 -6.78 -42.30
CA LEU A 5 0.20 -6.65 -43.21
C LEU A 5 1.45 -7.30 -42.60
N THR A 6 1.73 -8.51 -43.12
CA THR A 6 2.97 -9.31 -43.19
C THR A 6 3.93 -9.45 -42.00
N GLN A 7 4.06 -10.70 -41.57
CA GLN A 7 5.25 -11.30 -40.97
C GLN A 7 6.06 -11.98 -42.11
N ALA A 8 7.33 -11.60 -42.31
CA ALA A 8 8.24 -12.30 -43.22
C ALA A 8 9.14 -13.25 -42.41
N ALA A 9 9.13 -14.54 -42.77
CA ALA A 9 10.04 -15.53 -42.20
C ALA A 9 11.41 -15.39 -42.86
N GLY A 10 12.41 -14.93 -42.11
CA GLY A 10 13.80 -14.90 -42.55
C GLY A 10 14.68 -14.05 -41.64
N ASN A 11 15.60 -14.70 -40.91
CA ASN A 11 16.55 -14.05 -40.01
C ASN A 11 17.35 -12.96 -40.75
N LEU A 12 17.38 -11.76 -40.18
CA LEU A 12 18.19 -10.59 -40.58
C LEU A 12 17.62 -9.67 -41.69
N LEU A 13 16.30 -9.46 -41.75
CA LEU A 13 15.73 -8.26 -42.39
C LEU A 13 14.95 -7.48 -41.34
N GLN A 14 15.26 -6.19 -41.16
CA GLN A 14 14.39 -5.28 -40.42
C GLN A 14 13.02 -5.26 -41.14
N THR A 15 11.97 -5.75 -40.48
CA THR A 15 10.61 -5.60 -41.00
C THR A 15 10.24 -4.12 -40.93
N VAL A 16 9.93 -3.49 -42.05
CA VAL A 16 9.44 -2.11 -42.09
C VAL A 16 7.99 -2.15 -42.55
N VAL A 17 7.08 -1.61 -41.73
CA VAL A 17 5.67 -1.45 -42.09
C VAL A 17 5.38 0.04 -42.23
N ASN A 18 5.15 0.51 -43.45
CA ASN A 18 4.87 1.92 -43.71
C ASN A 18 3.45 2.10 -44.24
N ASN A 19 2.65 2.92 -43.55
CA ASN A 19 1.36 3.40 -44.03
C ASN A 19 1.47 4.87 -44.45
N THR A 20 1.48 5.13 -45.76
CA THR A 20 1.40 6.50 -46.32
C THR A 20 0.03 6.82 -46.93
N GLY A 21 -0.84 5.80 -47.08
CA GLY A 21 -2.16 5.90 -47.69
C GLY A 21 -3.31 5.89 -46.67
N VAL A 22 -4.47 5.40 -47.09
CA VAL A 22 -5.66 5.27 -46.23
C VAL A 22 -5.90 3.80 -45.90
N ILE A 23 -6.01 3.48 -44.60
CA ILE A 23 -6.52 2.20 -44.10
C ILE A 23 -7.90 2.46 -43.49
N GLU A 24 -8.96 1.98 -44.14
CA GLU A 24 -10.32 2.05 -43.61
C GLU A 24 -10.78 0.69 -43.07
N ALA A 25 -11.15 0.66 -41.79
CA ALA A 25 -11.83 -0.45 -41.16
C ALA A 25 -12.90 0.11 -40.21
N LYS A 26 -13.87 0.86 -40.75
CA LYS A 26 -14.97 1.44 -39.96
C LYS A 26 -15.82 0.37 -39.27
N THR A 27 -16.40 0.73 -38.13
CA THR A 27 -17.41 -0.08 -37.45
C THR A 27 -18.61 -0.27 -38.39
N LEU A 28 -19.12 -1.50 -38.50
CA LEU A 28 -20.30 -1.81 -39.30
C LEU A 28 -21.31 -2.53 -38.41
N GLN A 29 -22.47 -1.93 -38.20
CA GLN A 29 -23.50 -2.41 -37.27
C GLN A 29 -22.90 -2.61 -35.86
N ASN A 30 -22.92 -3.85 -35.34
CA ASN A 30 -22.45 -4.19 -33.99
C ASN A 30 -21.02 -4.76 -33.98
N ARG A 31 -20.24 -4.58 -35.06
CA ARG A 31 -18.88 -5.12 -35.16
C ARG A 31 -17.87 -4.01 -35.41
N ASN A 32 -17.07 -3.75 -34.38
CA ASN A 32 -16.04 -2.74 -34.41
C ASN A 32 -14.94 -3.03 -35.44
N GLY A 33 -14.42 -1.94 -35.99
CA GLY A 33 -13.20 -1.91 -36.77
C GLY A 33 -11.99 -2.42 -36.00
N VAL A 34 -11.06 -3.14 -36.66
CA VAL A 34 -9.77 -3.50 -36.06
C VAL A 34 -8.64 -3.36 -37.08
N VAL A 35 -7.63 -2.57 -36.74
CA VAL A 35 -6.39 -2.44 -37.49
C VAL A 35 -5.23 -2.85 -36.60
N ARG A 36 -4.36 -3.75 -37.11
CA ARG A 36 -3.14 -4.18 -36.41
C ARG A 36 -1.94 -4.05 -37.34
N LEU A 37 -1.03 -3.15 -37.01
CA LEU A 37 0.25 -2.98 -37.68
C LEU A 37 1.35 -3.50 -36.76
N SER A 38 2.20 -4.40 -37.26
CA SER A 38 3.29 -4.98 -36.46
C SER A 38 4.58 -5.11 -37.26
N GLY A 39 5.64 -4.45 -36.81
CA GLY A 39 7.00 -4.64 -37.32
C GLY A 39 7.71 -5.85 -36.72
N GLY A 40 7.10 -6.53 -35.76
CA GLY A 40 7.74 -7.58 -34.96
C GLY A 40 8.84 -7.04 -34.02
N PRO A 41 9.58 -7.93 -33.32
CA PRO A 41 10.50 -7.54 -32.23
C PRO A 41 11.71 -6.70 -32.64
N THR A 42 12.04 -6.65 -33.94
CA THR A 42 13.22 -5.95 -34.46
C THR A 42 12.90 -4.93 -35.56
N GLY A 43 11.62 -4.76 -35.90
CA GLY A 43 11.18 -3.96 -37.05
C GLY A 43 10.64 -2.58 -36.68
N VAL A 44 10.47 -1.72 -37.68
CA VAL A 44 9.94 -0.36 -37.53
C VAL A 44 8.54 -0.28 -38.14
N VAL A 45 7.65 0.48 -37.51
CA VAL A 45 6.34 0.83 -38.08
C VAL A 45 6.20 2.33 -38.23
N GLU A 46 5.95 2.82 -39.43
CA GLU A 46 5.69 4.24 -39.70
C GLU A 46 4.25 4.44 -40.19
N VAL A 47 3.54 5.39 -39.59
CA VAL A 47 2.18 5.79 -39.96
C VAL A 47 2.20 7.27 -40.34
N GLY A 48 2.27 7.55 -41.65
CA GLY A 48 2.14 8.92 -42.19
C GLY A 48 0.83 9.19 -42.94
N GLY A 49 0.02 8.16 -43.15
CA GLY A 49 -1.30 8.25 -43.78
C GLY A 49 -2.46 8.27 -42.78
N VAL A 50 -3.67 7.95 -43.27
CA VAL A 50 -4.89 7.89 -42.46
C VAL A 50 -5.20 6.46 -42.05
N ILE A 51 -5.54 6.23 -40.78
CA ILE A 51 -6.16 5.00 -40.29
C ILE A 51 -7.54 5.37 -39.74
N ASN A 52 -8.60 4.90 -40.38
CA ASN A 52 -9.97 5.20 -39.97
C ASN A 52 -10.67 3.92 -39.49
N VAL A 53 -10.92 3.84 -38.19
CA VAL A 53 -11.72 2.81 -37.52
C VAL A 53 -12.97 3.37 -36.86
N SER A 54 -13.44 4.56 -37.27
CA SER A 54 -14.59 5.23 -36.67
C SER A 54 -15.90 4.43 -36.77
N GLY A 55 -16.82 4.71 -35.84
CA GLY A 55 -18.21 4.22 -35.83
C GLY A 55 -19.20 5.38 -35.83
N ALA A 56 -19.68 5.77 -37.02
CA ALA A 56 -20.44 7.00 -37.21
C ALA A 56 -21.97 6.85 -37.04
N ASP A 57 -22.51 5.64 -37.17
CA ASP A 57 -23.96 5.44 -37.03
C ASP A 57 -24.38 5.40 -35.55
N LEU A 58 -25.67 5.69 -35.30
CA LEU A 58 -26.26 5.68 -33.95
C LEU A 58 -25.95 4.37 -33.20
N GLY A 59 -25.47 4.50 -31.96
CA GLY A 59 -25.14 3.36 -31.10
C GLY A 59 -23.77 2.72 -31.39
N GLN A 60 -23.01 3.19 -32.39
CA GLN A 60 -21.70 2.63 -32.69
C GLN A 60 -20.60 3.23 -31.81
N THR A 61 -19.62 2.40 -31.47
CA THR A 61 -18.37 2.84 -30.84
C THR A 61 -17.25 2.86 -31.87
N GLY A 62 -16.22 3.65 -31.60
CA GLY A 62 -14.98 3.61 -32.35
C GLY A 62 -14.31 2.23 -32.30
N GLY A 63 -13.63 1.86 -33.37
CA GLY A 63 -12.87 0.62 -33.47
C GLY A 63 -11.53 0.65 -32.74
N ALA A 64 -10.72 -0.39 -32.96
CA ALA A 64 -9.42 -0.56 -32.32
C ALA A 64 -8.27 -0.44 -33.32
N VAL A 65 -7.20 0.25 -32.92
CA VAL A 65 -5.92 0.30 -33.62
C VAL A 65 -4.82 -0.15 -32.67
N THR A 66 -3.95 -1.05 -33.13
CA THR A 66 -2.72 -1.40 -32.42
C THR A 66 -1.54 -1.37 -33.38
N VAL A 67 -0.53 -0.56 -33.05
CA VAL A 67 0.68 -0.35 -33.83
C VAL A 67 1.86 -0.76 -32.95
N THR A 68 2.60 -1.81 -33.32
CA THR A 68 3.68 -2.39 -32.50
C THR A 68 4.92 -2.64 -33.35
N GLY A 69 6.11 -2.61 -32.75
CA GLY A 69 7.38 -2.86 -33.42
C GLY A 69 8.53 -2.63 -32.46
N ALA A 70 9.78 -2.86 -32.86
CA ALA A 70 10.93 -2.37 -32.10
C ALA A 70 10.94 -0.85 -32.02
N ASN A 71 10.56 -0.16 -33.10
CA ASN A 71 10.28 1.28 -33.08
C ASN A 71 8.97 1.56 -33.81
N VAL A 72 8.20 2.54 -33.34
CA VAL A 72 6.93 2.96 -33.93
C VAL A 72 6.95 4.46 -34.13
N GLY A 73 6.45 4.97 -35.25
CA GLY A 73 6.41 6.39 -35.55
C GLY A 73 5.12 6.81 -36.26
N LEU A 74 4.49 7.89 -35.82
CA LEU A 74 3.43 8.61 -36.52
C LEU A 74 4.03 9.91 -37.07
N PHE A 75 4.04 10.06 -38.39
CA PHE A 75 4.68 11.18 -39.10
C PHE A 75 3.66 11.87 -40.03
N GLY A 76 2.91 12.83 -39.49
CA GLY A 76 1.72 13.41 -40.13
C GLY A 76 0.54 12.44 -40.18
N GLY A 77 0.60 11.35 -39.41
CA GLY A 77 -0.39 10.29 -39.40
C GLY A 77 -1.69 10.73 -38.71
N SER A 78 -2.83 10.31 -39.26
CA SER A 78 -4.15 10.58 -38.68
C SER A 78 -4.86 9.29 -38.35
N ILE A 79 -5.12 9.04 -37.06
CA ILE A 79 -5.86 7.88 -36.58
C ILE A 79 -7.21 8.35 -36.05
N ASP A 80 -8.29 7.92 -36.69
CA ASP A 80 -9.66 8.24 -36.29
C ASP A 80 -10.39 6.98 -35.80
N ALA A 81 -10.59 6.93 -34.50
CA ALA A 81 -11.34 5.96 -33.73
C ALA A 81 -12.53 6.63 -33.01
N THR A 82 -13.10 7.69 -33.59
CA THR A 82 -14.31 8.35 -33.07
C THR A 82 -15.52 7.42 -33.12
N GLY A 83 -16.43 7.50 -32.14
CA GLY A 83 -17.72 6.80 -32.19
C GLY A 83 -18.90 7.67 -31.75
N GLU A 84 -20.11 7.31 -32.19
CA GLU A 84 -21.34 8.00 -31.80
C GLU A 84 -21.69 7.75 -30.32
N ALA A 85 -21.63 6.50 -29.87
CA ALA A 85 -21.99 6.08 -28.51
C ALA A 85 -20.77 5.79 -27.61
N GLY A 86 -19.55 6.03 -28.10
CA GLY A 86 -18.32 5.83 -27.34
C GLY A 86 -17.07 5.85 -28.20
N GLY A 87 -15.97 6.39 -27.68
CA GLY A 87 -14.69 6.39 -28.38
C GLY A 87 -14.06 5.01 -28.52
N GLY A 88 -13.16 4.84 -29.49
CA GLY A 88 -12.44 3.61 -29.75
C GLY A 88 -11.13 3.47 -28.96
N ARG A 89 -10.32 2.45 -29.31
CA ARG A 89 -9.05 2.16 -28.63
C ARG A 89 -7.86 2.29 -29.58
N VAL A 90 -6.86 3.06 -29.24
CA VAL A 90 -5.64 3.26 -30.05
C VAL A 90 -4.42 2.97 -29.19
N LEU A 91 -3.64 1.97 -29.56
CA LEU A 91 -2.40 1.59 -28.88
C LEU A 91 -1.22 1.74 -29.83
N ILE A 92 -0.26 2.57 -29.49
CA ILE A 92 0.92 2.86 -30.29
C ILE A 92 2.15 2.50 -29.45
N GLY A 93 2.92 1.53 -29.90
CA GLY A 93 4.13 1.08 -29.25
C GLY A 93 3.93 0.27 -27.97
N GLY A 94 2.75 0.21 -27.35
CA GLY A 94 2.50 -0.67 -26.20
C GLY A 94 1.09 -0.51 -25.66
N ASP A 95 0.77 -1.21 -24.58
CA ASP A 95 -0.52 -1.11 -23.87
C ASP A 95 -0.40 -0.29 -22.59
N PHE A 96 -1.52 -0.10 -21.91
CA PHE A 96 -1.64 0.63 -20.66
C PHE A 96 -0.60 0.16 -19.63
N MET A 97 0.19 1.08 -19.09
CA MET A 97 1.30 0.84 -18.15
C MET A 97 2.34 -0.19 -18.62
N GLY A 98 2.40 -0.53 -19.91
CA GLY A 98 3.31 -1.53 -20.47
C GLY A 98 3.13 -2.96 -19.94
N GLY A 99 2.08 -3.22 -19.14
CA GLY A 99 1.93 -4.46 -18.38
C GLY A 99 1.31 -5.64 -19.15
N ASN A 100 0.82 -5.41 -20.37
CA ASN A 100 0.17 -6.45 -21.16
C ASN A 100 1.17 -7.19 -22.06
N ALA A 101 1.61 -8.36 -21.63
CA ALA A 101 2.53 -9.22 -22.40
C ALA A 101 2.02 -9.62 -23.81
N ALA A 102 0.72 -9.49 -24.10
CA ALA A 102 0.16 -9.77 -25.43
C ALA A 102 0.33 -8.59 -26.43
N VAL A 103 0.72 -7.41 -25.96
CA VAL A 103 1.03 -6.23 -26.77
C VAL A 103 2.50 -5.89 -26.53
N PRO A 104 3.41 -6.29 -27.43
CA PRO A 104 4.83 -6.01 -27.26
C PRO A 104 5.09 -4.51 -27.19
N ASN A 105 5.89 -4.12 -26.20
CA ASN A 105 6.33 -2.74 -26.04
C ASN A 105 7.45 -2.44 -27.05
N ALA A 106 7.40 -1.26 -27.66
CA ALA A 106 8.44 -0.75 -28.53
C ALA A 106 9.63 -0.28 -27.70
N LEU A 107 10.83 -0.27 -28.28
CA LEU A 107 11.97 0.43 -27.72
C LEU A 107 11.85 1.94 -27.95
N ALA A 108 11.21 2.37 -29.04
CA ALA A 108 10.89 3.78 -29.24
C ALA A 108 9.52 3.99 -29.88
N THR A 109 8.80 5.01 -29.44
CA THR A 109 7.55 5.47 -30.03
C THR A 109 7.70 6.94 -30.41
N TYR A 110 7.25 7.36 -31.59
CA TYR A 110 7.30 8.75 -32.04
C TYR A 110 5.92 9.17 -32.58
N MET A 111 5.49 10.41 -32.34
CA MET A 111 4.35 11.06 -32.99
C MET A 111 4.74 12.52 -33.30
N SER A 112 4.53 12.98 -34.53
CA SER A 112 4.94 14.32 -34.99
C SER A 112 3.90 15.40 -34.70
N THR A 113 4.30 16.68 -34.71
CA THR A 113 3.45 17.86 -34.41
C THR A 113 2.21 18.01 -35.29
N ASP A 114 2.21 17.42 -36.47
CA ASP A 114 1.13 17.39 -37.44
C ASP A 114 0.31 16.08 -37.42
N SER A 115 0.68 15.12 -36.57
CA SER A 115 -0.10 13.89 -36.38
C SER A 115 -1.33 14.12 -35.51
N ARG A 116 -2.37 13.29 -35.70
CA ARG A 116 -3.60 13.32 -34.92
C ARG A 116 -4.08 11.92 -34.56
N ILE A 117 -4.53 11.74 -33.32
CA ILE A 117 -5.30 10.59 -32.86
C ILE A 117 -6.62 11.11 -32.30
N THR A 118 -7.74 10.57 -32.71
CA THR A 118 -9.07 10.94 -32.19
C THR A 118 -9.83 9.67 -31.83
N ALA A 119 -10.29 9.60 -30.59
CA ALA A 119 -11.06 8.52 -29.99
C ALA A 119 -12.21 9.15 -29.19
N ASP A 120 -12.83 10.19 -29.74
CA ASP A 120 -13.94 10.89 -29.11
C ASP A 120 -15.23 10.07 -29.16
N ALA A 121 -16.10 10.26 -28.17
CA ALA A 121 -17.53 10.06 -28.30
C ALA A 121 -18.18 11.37 -28.76
N VAL A 122 -19.06 11.32 -29.77
CA VAL A 122 -19.74 12.54 -30.29
C VAL A 122 -21.20 12.66 -29.86
N GLY A 123 -21.85 11.56 -29.49
CA GLY A 123 -23.24 11.50 -29.03
C GLY A 123 -23.37 11.44 -27.51
N VAL A 124 -23.90 10.33 -27.00
CA VAL A 124 -23.94 10.00 -25.57
C VAL A 124 -23.04 8.78 -25.34
N GLY A 125 -21.90 8.96 -24.68
CA GLY A 125 -20.91 7.89 -24.53
C GLY A 125 -19.60 8.35 -23.91
N ALA A 126 -18.85 7.41 -23.34
CA ALA A 126 -17.53 7.69 -22.80
C ALA A 126 -16.50 7.87 -23.94
N GLY A 127 -15.53 8.74 -23.73
CA GLY A 127 -14.35 8.84 -24.58
C GLY A 127 -13.54 7.54 -24.61
N GLY A 128 -12.74 7.38 -25.65
CA GLY A 128 -11.98 6.16 -25.92
C GLY A 128 -10.68 6.06 -25.12
N THR A 129 -9.84 5.10 -25.49
CA THR A 129 -8.52 4.90 -24.89
C THR A 129 -7.43 5.16 -25.92
N VAL A 130 -6.43 5.97 -25.60
CA VAL A 130 -5.26 6.20 -26.44
C VAL A 130 -3.99 5.99 -25.64
N VAL A 131 -3.12 5.05 -26.04
CA VAL A 131 -1.84 4.79 -25.38
C VAL A 131 -0.72 4.95 -26.38
N LEU A 132 0.32 5.70 -26.02
CA LEU A 132 1.62 5.74 -26.66
C LEU A 132 2.65 5.25 -25.64
N TRP A 133 3.28 4.10 -25.88
CA TRP A 133 4.19 3.48 -24.91
C TRP A 133 5.51 3.05 -25.57
N SER A 134 6.61 3.06 -24.82
CA SER A 134 7.84 2.33 -25.17
C SER A 134 8.64 1.94 -23.92
N ASP A 135 9.39 0.85 -23.97
CA ASP A 135 10.41 0.46 -22.99
C ASP A 135 11.73 1.23 -23.20
N GLY A 136 11.71 2.33 -23.93
CA GLY A 136 12.89 3.15 -24.23
C GLY A 136 12.45 4.58 -24.43
N SER A 137 12.37 5.07 -25.66
CA SER A 137 12.09 6.48 -25.93
C SER A 137 10.72 6.72 -26.59
N THR A 138 9.76 7.31 -25.87
CA THR A 138 8.51 7.82 -26.44
C THR A 138 8.62 9.32 -26.70
N ARG A 139 8.32 9.78 -27.91
CA ARG A 139 8.12 11.19 -28.23
C ARG A 139 6.75 11.37 -28.83
N ALA A 140 5.96 12.30 -28.34
CA ALA A 140 4.65 12.57 -28.88
C ALA A 140 4.45 14.08 -29.08
N ALA A 141 4.13 14.46 -30.29
CA ALA A 141 3.71 15.80 -30.65
C ALA A 141 2.42 15.67 -31.47
N GLY A 142 1.63 16.75 -31.60
CA GLY A 142 0.40 16.72 -32.40
C GLY A 142 -0.86 16.74 -31.55
N VAL A 143 -1.94 16.06 -31.96
CA VAL A 143 -3.24 16.13 -31.25
C VAL A 143 -3.77 14.74 -30.91
N ILE A 144 -4.07 14.49 -29.64
CA ILE A 144 -4.78 13.31 -29.15
C ILE A 144 -6.14 13.77 -28.60
N SER A 145 -7.23 13.09 -28.90
CA SER A 145 -8.55 13.45 -28.38
C SER A 145 -9.27 12.17 -27.98
N ALA A 146 -9.88 12.14 -26.80
CA ALA A 146 -10.65 11.04 -26.24
C ALA A 146 -11.79 11.62 -25.39
N ARG A 147 -12.55 12.58 -25.93
CA ARG A 147 -13.63 13.26 -25.20
C ARG A 147 -14.85 12.37 -24.99
N GLY A 148 -15.55 12.60 -23.88
CA GLY A 148 -16.91 12.11 -23.70
C GLY A 148 -17.91 12.84 -24.61
N GLY A 149 -19.06 12.22 -24.79
CA GLY A 149 -20.12 12.70 -25.67
C GLY A 149 -20.64 14.08 -25.27
N ALA A 150 -20.84 14.97 -26.26
CA ALA A 150 -21.34 16.33 -26.02
C ALA A 150 -22.75 16.37 -25.38
N ARG A 151 -23.50 15.26 -25.47
CA ARG A 151 -24.83 15.09 -24.88
C ARG A 151 -24.82 14.28 -23.57
N GLY A 152 -23.64 13.87 -23.09
CA GLY A 152 -23.43 13.10 -21.87
C GLY A 152 -22.42 11.96 -22.05
N GLY A 153 -21.72 11.59 -20.98
CA GLY A 153 -20.70 10.53 -20.96
C GLY A 153 -19.33 11.05 -20.55
N ASP A 154 -18.52 10.13 -20.02
CA ASP A 154 -17.26 10.39 -19.33
C ASP A 154 -16.08 10.62 -20.30
N GLY A 155 -15.05 11.28 -19.83
CA GLY A 155 -13.78 11.43 -20.53
C GLY A 155 -13.12 10.08 -20.75
N GLY A 156 -12.39 9.96 -21.85
CA GLY A 156 -11.59 8.79 -22.17
C GLY A 156 -10.21 8.79 -21.50
N LEU A 157 -9.48 7.69 -21.64
CA LEU A 157 -8.13 7.53 -21.11
C LEU A 157 -7.10 7.89 -22.17
N VAL A 158 -6.06 8.64 -21.79
CA VAL A 158 -4.87 8.84 -22.63
C VAL A 158 -3.64 8.45 -21.82
N GLU A 159 -2.64 7.80 -22.42
CA GLU A 159 -1.36 7.51 -21.76
C GLU A 159 -0.23 7.78 -22.75
N THR A 160 0.84 8.41 -22.28
CA THR A 160 2.09 8.60 -23.03
C THR A 160 3.26 8.29 -22.12
N SER A 161 3.95 7.17 -22.34
CA SER A 161 4.91 6.63 -21.38
C SER A 161 6.15 6.04 -22.05
N GLY A 162 7.28 6.06 -21.36
CA GLY A 162 8.49 5.30 -21.69
C GLY A 162 9.73 5.77 -20.92
N HIS A 163 10.83 5.00 -20.95
CA HIS A 163 12.05 5.32 -20.17
C HIS A 163 12.62 6.73 -20.43
N TRP A 164 12.45 7.23 -21.65
CA TRP A 164 12.69 8.58 -22.12
C TRP A 164 11.38 9.05 -22.73
N LEU A 165 10.82 10.16 -22.26
CA LEU A 165 9.56 10.72 -22.74
C LEU A 165 9.74 12.20 -23.18
N ASP A 166 9.38 12.53 -24.42
CA ASP A 166 9.30 13.92 -24.95
C ASP A 166 7.91 14.19 -25.52
N VAL A 167 7.06 14.91 -24.79
CA VAL A 167 5.71 15.26 -25.29
C VAL A 167 5.59 16.72 -25.76
N THR A 168 6.70 17.36 -26.12
CA THR A 168 6.72 18.76 -26.55
C THR A 168 5.79 18.97 -27.76
N GLY A 169 4.73 19.77 -27.58
CA GLY A 169 3.79 20.13 -28.64
C GLY A 169 2.65 19.13 -28.90
N VAL A 170 2.43 18.15 -28.02
CA VAL A 170 1.17 17.37 -28.02
C VAL A 170 0.01 18.18 -27.43
N ARG A 171 -1.21 17.97 -27.91
CA ARG A 171 -2.47 18.51 -27.37
C ARG A 171 -3.42 17.36 -27.13
N VAL A 172 -3.74 17.05 -25.88
CA VAL A 172 -4.70 16.01 -25.52
C VAL A 172 -6.09 16.66 -25.41
N ASN A 173 -7.22 15.94 -25.43
CA ASN A 173 -8.53 16.42 -24.94
C ASN A 173 -9.39 15.24 -24.48
N ALA A 174 -9.74 15.15 -23.20
CA ALA A 174 -10.55 14.07 -22.65
C ALA A 174 -11.76 14.57 -21.82
N ALA A 175 -12.30 15.75 -22.15
CA ALA A 175 -13.38 16.37 -21.38
C ALA A 175 -14.78 15.73 -21.57
N ALA A 176 -15.68 15.98 -20.59
CA ALA A 176 -17.11 15.61 -20.41
C ALA A 176 -17.37 14.45 -19.41
N GLY A 177 -18.42 14.52 -18.56
CA GLY A 177 -18.80 13.48 -17.58
C GLY A 177 -17.86 13.33 -16.36
N MET A 178 -17.66 12.11 -15.86
CA MET A 178 -16.50 11.76 -15.01
C MET A 178 -15.22 11.86 -15.86
N GLN A 179 -14.16 12.44 -15.30
CA GLN A 179 -13.04 12.98 -16.08
C GLN A 179 -12.02 11.90 -16.51
N GLY A 180 -11.40 12.08 -17.68
CA GLY A 180 -10.40 11.18 -18.23
C GLY A 180 -9.05 11.22 -17.51
N LEU A 181 -8.33 10.09 -17.48
CA LEU A 181 -7.03 9.90 -16.82
C LEU A 181 -5.88 10.05 -17.84
N TRP A 182 -4.84 10.82 -17.50
CA TRP A 182 -3.59 10.91 -18.27
C TRP A 182 -2.36 10.62 -17.39
N LEU A 183 -1.65 9.52 -17.67
CA LEU A 183 -0.50 9.03 -16.89
C LEU A 183 0.84 9.32 -17.60
N LEU A 184 1.87 9.67 -16.81
CA LEU A 184 3.25 9.97 -17.24
C LEU A 184 4.26 9.53 -16.15
N ASP A 185 5.48 9.15 -16.55
CA ASP A 185 6.55 8.56 -15.70
C ASP A 185 7.90 9.31 -15.85
N PRO A 186 8.35 10.09 -14.83
CA PRO A 186 9.76 10.54 -14.73
C PRO A 186 10.37 10.61 -13.30
N ALA A 187 11.72 10.81 -13.23
CA ALA A 187 12.56 11.05 -12.04
C ALA A 187 12.63 12.55 -11.60
N ASP A 188 12.26 12.86 -10.34
CA ASP A 188 12.07 14.17 -9.66
C ASP A 188 11.32 15.29 -10.42
N VAL A 189 10.47 16.05 -9.73
CA VAL A 189 9.63 17.13 -10.30
C VAL A 189 9.69 18.39 -9.44
N THR A 190 9.90 19.57 -10.03
CA THR A 190 9.85 20.88 -9.38
C THR A 190 8.77 21.76 -10.02
N ILE A 191 7.92 22.44 -9.24
CA ILE A 191 6.92 23.41 -9.71
C ILE A 191 7.36 24.83 -9.39
N GLY A 192 7.86 25.59 -10.36
CA GLY A 192 8.53 26.89 -10.18
C GLY A 192 8.09 27.96 -11.19
N THR A 193 8.84 29.07 -11.26
CA THR A 193 8.65 30.14 -12.27
C THR A 193 9.73 30.09 -13.35
N GLY A 194 9.34 29.94 -14.61
CA GLY A 194 10.24 30.07 -15.76
C GLY A 194 11.29 28.97 -15.91
N ASN A 195 11.58 28.65 -17.17
CA ASN A 195 12.41 27.56 -17.67
C ASN A 195 11.77 26.16 -17.59
N PHE A 196 11.03 25.88 -18.67
CA PHE A 196 10.36 24.63 -18.96
C PHE A 196 11.34 23.58 -19.48
N ASN A 197 11.70 22.63 -18.63
CA ASN A 197 12.19 21.34 -19.10
C ASN A 197 11.00 20.40 -19.21
N GLY A 198 9.91 20.79 -19.90
CA GLY A 198 8.65 20.04 -19.95
C GLY A 198 7.43 20.88 -20.37
N VAL A 199 6.28 20.27 -20.72
CA VAL A 199 5.08 21.00 -21.20
C VAL A 199 3.82 20.54 -20.48
N PHE A 200 2.90 21.48 -20.23
CA PHE A 200 1.54 21.21 -19.77
C PHE A 200 0.58 20.90 -20.91
N VAL A 201 -0.18 19.83 -20.76
CA VAL A 201 -1.30 19.54 -21.65
C VAL A 201 -2.46 19.02 -20.80
N ASN A 202 -3.65 19.60 -20.87
CA ASN A 202 -4.81 19.16 -20.09
C ASN A 202 -4.54 18.86 -18.61
N GLY A 203 -3.91 19.79 -17.91
CA GLY A 203 -3.71 19.65 -16.48
C GLY A 203 -2.74 18.57 -16.05
N VAL A 204 -1.97 17.97 -16.95
CA VAL A 204 -0.85 17.12 -16.52
C VAL A 204 0.42 17.69 -17.12
N PHE A 205 1.43 17.88 -16.26
CA PHE A 205 2.73 18.36 -16.66
C PHE A 205 3.66 17.18 -16.97
N THR A 206 4.44 17.30 -18.04
CA THR A 206 5.49 16.32 -18.39
C THR A 206 6.86 16.96 -18.50
N PRO A 207 7.92 16.47 -17.84
CA PRO A 207 9.29 16.85 -18.15
C PRO A 207 9.77 16.52 -19.58
N ASN A 208 10.85 17.17 -20.01
CA ASN A 208 11.76 16.79 -21.08
C ASN A 208 12.65 15.66 -20.57
N ALA A 209 12.84 14.60 -21.34
CA ALA A 209 13.64 13.48 -20.87
C ALA A 209 15.17 13.71 -20.83
N GLY A 210 15.84 12.95 -19.97
CA GLY A 210 17.30 12.99 -19.75
C GLY A 210 17.75 13.88 -18.58
N VAL A 211 16.81 14.45 -17.82
CA VAL A 211 17.07 15.24 -16.62
C VAL A 211 16.75 14.44 -15.37
N SER A 212 17.58 14.55 -14.34
CA SER A 212 17.30 13.98 -13.01
C SER A 212 16.18 14.72 -12.28
N ALA A 213 15.72 15.87 -12.80
CA ALA A 213 14.68 16.70 -12.24
C ALA A 213 13.95 17.49 -13.34
N ALA A 214 12.62 17.52 -13.28
CA ALA A 214 11.73 18.28 -14.14
C ALA A 214 11.42 19.65 -13.58
N THR A 215 11.09 20.64 -14.41
CA THR A 215 10.51 21.92 -13.94
C THR A 215 9.22 22.26 -14.64
N ILE A 216 8.16 22.32 -13.84
CA ILE A 216 6.78 22.71 -14.11
C ILE A 216 6.64 24.22 -13.91
N ASP A 217 6.14 24.97 -14.89
CA ASP A 217 5.76 26.35 -14.60
C ASP A 217 4.42 26.42 -13.88
N ALA A 218 4.40 27.10 -12.75
CA ALA A 218 3.21 27.27 -11.95
C ALA A 218 2.06 27.97 -12.71
N GLY A 219 2.35 28.86 -13.67
CA GLY A 219 1.35 29.57 -14.46
C GLY A 219 0.51 28.65 -15.33
N ASP A 220 1.15 27.67 -15.97
CA ASP A 220 0.46 26.68 -16.80
C ASP A 220 -0.37 25.70 -15.97
N LEU A 221 0.13 25.31 -14.78
CA LEU A 221 -0.62 24.48 -13.84
C LEU A 221 -1.92 25.16 -13.43
N GLN A 222 -1.81 26.46 -13.09
CA GLN A 222 -2.94 27.30 -12.74
C GLN A 222 -3.90 27.46 -13.93
N ALA A 223 -3.39 27.63 -15.16
CA ALA A 223 -4.22 27.75 -16.34
C ALA A 223 -5.06 26.48 -16.58
N ALA A 224 -4.49 25.30 -16.37
CA ALA A 224 -5.20 24.04 -16.52
C ALA A 224 -6.27 23.81 -15.46
N LEU A 225 -5.94 24.07 -14.19
CA LEU A 225 -6.91 24.01 -13.08
C LEU A 225 -8.07 24.99 -13.33
N ASN A 226 -7.76 26.24 -13.67
CA ASN A 226 -8.78 27.25 -14.00
C ASN A 226 -9.53 26.96 -15.30
N GLY A 227 -8.98 26.11 -16.17
CA GLY A 227 -9.62 25.60 -17.39
C GLY A 227 -10.60 24.46 -17.15
N GLY A 228 -10.76 23.99 -15.90
CA GLY A 228 -11.67 22.91 -15.54
C GLY A 228 -11.05 21.52 -15.72
N THR A 229 -9.73 21.39 -15.57
CA THR A 229 -9.04 20.09 -15.57
C THR A 229 -8.47 19.79 -14.19
N ASP A 230 -8.76 18.61 -13.66
CA ASP A 230 -8.04 18.08 -12.50
C ASP A 230 -6.60 17.77 -12.89
N VAL A 231 -5.69 18.02 -11.98
CA VAL A 231 -4.25 17.81 -12.21
C VAL A 231 -3.77 16.70 -11.31
N VAL A 232 -3.14 15.68 -11.89
CA VAL A 232 -2.38 14.67 -11.15
C VAL A 232 -0.93 14.73 -11.60
N ILE A 233 0.00 14.90 -10.68
CA ILE A 233 1.45 14.80 -10.92
C ILE A 233 1.94 13.56 -10.17
N THR A 234 2.60 12.63 -10.86
CA THR A 234 3.10 11.38 -10.27
C THR A 234 4.57 11.15 -10.59
N THR A 235 5.28 10.50 -9.67
CA THR A 235 6.66 10.00 -9.89
C THR A 235 6.75 8.46 -9.81
N THR A 236 5.61 7.77 -9.67
CA THR A 236 5.56 6.31 -9.56
C THR A 236 6.00 5.58 -10.82
N ASN A 237 7.03 4.74 -10.68
CA ASN A 237 7.68 4.00 -11.77
C ASN A 237 7.60 2.48 -11.54
N ASN A 238 7.00 1.72 -12.47
CA ASN A 238 7.00 0.24 -12.48
C ASN A 238 7.88 -0.34 -13.61
N GLY A 239 8.73 0.48 -14.23
CA GLY A 239 9.77 0.14 -15.21
C GLY A 239 11.20 0.39 -14.68
N ALA A 240 12.18 0.60 -15.55
CA ALA A 240 13.53 0.98 -15.12
C ALA A 240 13.59 2.49 -14.81
N SER A 241 13.87 2.82 -13.54
CA SER A 241 13.90 4.18 -12.99
C SER A 241 14.78 5.17 -13.77
N GLY A 242 14.29 6.39 -13.97
CA GLY A 242 15.17 7.56 -14.14
C GLY A 242 16.01 7.77 -12.86
N ALA A 243 17.15 8.46 -12.95
CA ALA A 243 18.15 8.54 -11.86
C ALA A 243 17.82 9.51 -10.70
N GLY A 244 16.56 9.92 -10.53
CA GLY A 244 16.09 10.83 -9.46
C GLY A 244 15.46 10.05 -8.30
N LEU A 245 15.16 10.75 -7.21
CA LEU A 245 14.67 10.14 -5.97
C LEU A 245 13.15 9.83 -5.99
N GLY A 246 12.39 10.48 -6.88
CA GLY A 246 10.92 10.44 -6.88
C GLY A 246 10.29 11.58 -6.07
N ASP A 247 10.98 12.71 -5.93
CA ASP A 247 10.50 13.89 -5.20
C ASP A 247 9.59 14.77 -6.06
N ILE A 248 8.60 15.41 -5.44
CA ILE A 248 7.84 16.53 -6.02
C ILE A 248 8.05 17.78 -5.14
N THR A 249 8.66 18.83 -5.68
CA THR A 249 8.91 20.12 -5.02
C THR A 249 8.01 21.21 -5.60
N VAL A 250 7.46 22.09 -4.79
CA VAL A 250 6.67 23.28 -5.18
C VAL A 250 7.40 24.54 -4.75
N ASP A 251 8.06 25.20 -5.70
CA ASP A 251 8.89 26.40 -5.56
C ASP A 251 8.21 27.69 -6.07
N ALA A 252 6.95 27.61 -6.52
CA ALA A 252 6.15 28.75 -6.89
C ALA A 252 4.71 28.60 -6.39
N ALA A 253 4.08 29.73 -6.06
CA ALA A 253 2.70 29.75 -5.59
C ALA A 253 1.71 29.30 -6.68
N LEU A 254 0.66 28.61 -6.26
CA LEU A 254 -0.41 28.10 -7.12
C LEU A 254 -1.76 28.62 -6.64
N THR A 255 -2.59 29.14 -7.55
CA THR A 255 -3.96 29.56 -7.23
C THR A 255 -4.95 29.19 -8.34
N TRP A 256 -6.09 28.60 -7.96
CA TRP A 256 -7.20 28.33 -8.88
C TRP A 256 -8.58 28.58 -8.25
N ASN A 257 -9.53 28.96 -9.10
CA ASN A 257 -10.89 29.41 -8.73
C ASN A 257 -11.96 28.57 -9.45
N THR A 258 -11.73 27.26 -9.51
CA THR A 258 -12.61 26.25 -10.10
C THR A 258 -12.69 25.05 -9.15
N SER A 259 -13.66 24.16 -9.35
CA SER A 259 -13.88 22.97 -8.50
C SER A 259 -12.80 21.89 -8.62
N GLN A 260 -11.66 22.20 -9.24
CA GLN A 260 -10.68 21.20 -9.61
C GLN A 260 -9.79 20.79 -8.43
N THR A 261 -9.22 19.60 -8.57
CA THR A 261 -8.32 18.95 -7.63
C THR A 261 -6.90 19.00 -8.17
N LEU A 262 -5.96 19.38 -7.31
CA LEU A 262 -4.53 19.13 -7.50
C LEU A 262 -4.14 17.90 -6.69
N THR A 263 -3.66 16.85 -7.37
CA THR A 263 -3.09 15.64 -6.76
C THR A 263 -1.60 15.52 -7.05
N LEU A 264 -0.79 15.34 -6.01
CA LEU A 264 0.64 15.04 -6.11
C LEU A 264 0.90 13.64 -5.54
N ASN A 265 1.49 12.74 -6.32
CA ASN A 265 1.84 11.37 -5.96
C ASN A 265 3.36 11.18 -6.07
N ALA A 266 4.08 11.27 -4.95
CA ALA A 266 5.52 11.11 -4.89
C ALA A 266 5.94 9.70 -4.43
N ASP A 267 6.90 9.10 -5.13
CA ASP A 267 7.58 7.87 -4.70
C ASP A 267 8.59 8.13 -3.58
N ASN A 268 8.96 9.38 -3.36
CA ASN A 268 9.74 9.80 -2.19
C ASN A 268 9.02 10.94 -1.47
N ASN A 269 9.49 12.19 -1.59
CA ASN A 269 8.95 13.31 -0.81
C ASN A 269 8.04 14.23 -1.62
N ILE A 270 7.12 14.90 -0.91
CA ILE A 270 6.47 16.12 -1.42
C ILE A 270 6.95 17.31 -0.58
N ILE A 271 7.49 18.34 -1.23
CA ILE A 271 8.04 19.53 -0.59
C ILE A 271 7.32 20.76 -1.12
N VAL A 272 6.67 21.53 -0.26
CA VAL A 272 6.16 22.87 -0.60
C VAL A 272 7.09 23.89 0.01
N SER A 273 7.89 24.56 -0.82
CA SER A 273 8.90 25.50 -0.38
C SER A 273 8.29 26.75 0.26
N ALA A 274 9.05 27.37 1.16
CA ALA A 274 8.62 28.61 1.82
C ALA A 274 8.32 29.71 0.78
N GLY A 275 7.16 30.36 0.92
CA GLY A 275 6.67 31.37 -0.04
C GLY A 275 5.83 30.81 -1.20
N SER A 276 5.77 29.49 -1.40
CA SER A 276 5.06 28.82 -2.50
C SER A 276 3.64 28.37 -2.11
N ALA A 277 2.81 29.29 -1.59
CA ALA A 277 1.48 28.93 -1.12
C ALA A 277 0.60 28.30 -2.23
N ILE A 278 -0.22 27.32 -1.87
CA ILE A 278 -1.14 26.62 -2.79
C ILE A 278 -2.57 26.91 -2.36
N THR A 279 -3.39 27.47 -3.25
CA THR A 279 -4.73 27.99 -2.93
C THR A 279 -5.80 27.54 -3.95
N GLY A 280 -6.75 26.70 -3.54
CA GLY A 280 -8.00 26.43 -4.27
C GLY A 280 -9.17 27.17 -3.63
N SER A 281 -10.02 27.86 -4.40
CA SER A 281 -11.04 28.77 -3.83
C SER A 281 -12.48 28.57 -4.34
N THR A 282 -12.86 27.35 -4.71
CA THR A 282 -14.21 27.06 -5.22
C THR A 282 -14.77 25.77 -4.65
N GLN A 283 -16.10 25.65 -4.67
CA GLN A 283 -16.83 24.51 -4.11
C GLN A 283 -16.23 23.20 -4.63
N ASN A 284 -15.97 22.27 -3.71
CA ASN A 284 -15.36 20.97 -3.96
C ASN A 284 -13.91 20.98 -4.49
N SER A 285 -13.21 22.13 -4.55
CA SER A 285 -11.77 22.14 -4.86
C SER A 285 -10.97 21.38 -3.80
N GLN A 286 -9.94 20.64 -4.24
CA GLN A 286 -9.15 19.79 -3.33
C GLN A 286 -7.64 19.89 -3.57
N ILE A 287 -6.90 19.69 -2.50
CA ILE A 287 -5.44 19.51 -2.49
C ILE A 287 -5.18 18.11 -1.93
N VAL A 288 -4.56 17.23 -2.72
CA VAL A 288 -4.32 15.83 -2.34
C VAL A 288 -2.86 15.49 -2.53
N PHE A 289 -2.13 15.22 -1.45
CA PHE A 289 -0.72 14.83 -1.50
C PHE A 289 -0.55 13.40 -0.98
N ASN A 290 0.11 12.55 -1.75
CA ASN A 290 0.46 11.19 -1.39
C ASN A 290 1.97 11.02 -1.60
N ALA A 291 2.72 10.78 -0.54
CA ALA A 291 4.17 10.56 -0.57
C ALA A 291 4.50 9.20 0.06
N GLN A 292 5.38 8.40 -0.55
CA GLN A 292 5.84 7.17 0.10
C GLN A 292 6.82 7.45 1.25
N ASN A 293 7.51 8.60 1.25
CA ASN A 293 8.38 9.03 2.34
C ASN A 293 7.74 10.20 3.10
N ASP A 294 8.21 11.44 2.96
CA ASP A 294 7.79 12.57 3.79
C ASP A 294 6.99 13.63 3.01
N ILE A 295 6.10 14.34 3.70
CA ILE A 295 5.47 15.58 3.20
C ILE A 295 5.97 16.76 4.04
N LEU A 296 6.61 17.73 3.40
CA LEU A 296 7.10 18.96 4.03
C LEU A 296 6.32 20.16 3.51
N VAL A 297 5.55 20.83 4.37
CA VAL A 297 4.73 22.00 4.03
C VAL A 297 5.36 23.28 4.61
N GLY A 298 6.20 23.93 3.81
CA GLY A 298 6.92 25.17 4.12
C GLY A 298 6.14 26.46 3.80
N ALA A 299 5.05 26.38 3.03
CA ALA A 299 4.14 27.48 2.76
C ALA A 299 2.68 27.06 2.91
N ALA A 300 1.77 28.04 3.01
CA ALA A 300 0.37 27.75 3.33
C ALA A 300 -0.33 26.90 2.26
N LEU A 301 -1.14 25.94 2.71
CA LEU A 301 -2.13 25.24 1.88
C LEU A 301 -3.51 25.81 2.22
N VAL A 302 -4.25 26.26 1.21
CA VAL A 302 -5.55 26.90 1.40
C VAL A 302 -6.58 26.28 0.44
N ALA A 303 -7.71 25.80 0.97
CA ALA A 303 -8.83 25.30 0.18
C ALA A 303 -10.15 25.92 0.70
N SER A 304 -10.69 26.93 0.02
CA SER A 304 -11.82 27.74 0.51
C SER A 304 -13.06 27.61 -0.35
N ALA A 305 -14.18 27.15 0.24
CA ALA A 305 -15.57 27.08 -0.23
C ALA A 305 -16.23 25.79 0.31
N GLN A 306 -17.53 25.59 0.04
CA GLN A 306 -18.21 24.37 0.49
C GLN A 306 -17.55 23.10 -0.09
N GLY A 307 -17.38 22.08 0.74
CA GLY A 307 -16.92 20.74 0.36
C GLY A 307 -15.43 20.66 0.01
N THR A 308 -14.64 21.68 0.33
CA THR A 308 -13.19 21.66 0.07
C THR A 308 -12.46 20.67 0.96
N LYS A 309 -11.37 20.11 0.44
CA LYS A 309 -10.57 19.11 1.15
C LYS A 309 -9.08 19.36 0.98
N ILE A 310 -8.33 19.15 2.07
CA ILE A 310 -6.87 18.99 2.04
C ILE A 310 -6.57 17.62 2.63
N LEU A 311 -6.03 16.72 1.81
CA LEU A 311 -5.75 15.34 2.18
C LEU A 311 -4.25 15.06 2.00
N LEU A 312 -3.54 14.74 3.09
CA LEU A 312 -2.10 14.49 3.09
C LEU A 312 -1.82 13.07 3.60
N THR A 313 -1.15 12.25 2.80
CA THR A 313 -0.75 10.89 3.18
C THR A 313 0.74 10.70 2.97
N ALA A 314 1.48 10.39 4.04
CA ALA A 314 2.92 10.14 4.00
C ALA A 314 3.24 8.75 4.54
N GLY A 315 4.18 8.04 3.90
CA GLY A 315 4.66 6.75 4.42
C GLY A 315 5.55 6.89 5.66
N ASN A 316 6.17 8.05 5.87
CA ASN A 316 6.93 8.38 7.08
C ASN A 316 6.32 9.60 7.79
N ASP A 317 6.80 10.82 7.55
CA ASP A 317 6.40 12.00 8.32
C ASP A 317 5.59 13.02 7.51
N ILE A 318 4.73 13.75 8.20
CA ILE A 318 4.15 15.01 7.71
C ILE A 318 4.66 16.14 8.62
N LEU A 319 5.44 17.06 8.05
CA LEU A 319 5.93 18.26 8.73
C LEU A 319 5.34 19.51 8.07
N ALA A 320 4.34 20.11 8.70
CA ALA A 320 3.75 21.37 8.26
C ALA A 320 4.21 22.55 9.11
N THR A 321 5.25 23.25 8.65
CA THR A 321 5.75 24.47 9.27
C THR A 321 4.97 25.73 8.90
N ALA A 322 4.04 25.62 7.95
CA ALA A 322 3.09 26.66 7.57
C ALA A 322 1.64 26.21 7.82
N ALA A 323 0.71 27.16 7.77
CA ALA A 323 -0.70 26.89 8.04
C ALA A 323 -1.36 26.03 6.95
N VAL A 324 -2.17 25.05 7.36
CA VAL A 324 -3.04 24.26 6.47
C VAL A 324 -4.49 24.63 6.76
N THR A 325 -5.19 25.19 5.78
CA THR A 325 -6.48 25.85 5.99
C THR A 325 -7.51 25.41 4.94
N ALA A 326 -8.49 24.62 5.36
CA ALA A 326 -9.73 24.44 4.61
C ALA A 326 -10.83 25.31 5.22
N THR A 327 -11.63 25.99 4.39
CA THR A 327 -12.77 26.78 4.88
C THR A 327 -14.01 26.61 4.01
N GLY A 328 -15.20 26.86 4.57
CA GLY A 328 -16.50 26.63 3.96
C GLY A 328 -17.27 25.49 4.63
N LEU A 329 -18.56 25.37 4.30
CA LEU A 329 -19.38 24.26 4.78
C LEU A 329 -18.73 22.92 4.38
N ASP A 330 -18.71 21.93 5.26
CA ASP A 330 -18.19 20.59 4.97
C ASP A 330 -16.68 20.55 4.63
N ALA A 331 -15.90 21.52 5.14
CA ALA A 331 -14.45 21.60 4.95
C ALA A 331 -13.71 20.50 5.71
N VAL A 332 -12.79 19.78 5.03
CA VAL A 332 -12.03 18.68 5.63
C VAL A 332 -10.52 18.91 5.51
N VAL A 333 -9.81 18.69 6.61
CA VAL A 333 -8.36 18.48 6.60
C VAL A 333 -8.07 17.11 7.20
N GLU A 334 -7.45 16.23 6.41
CA GLU A 334 -7.03 14.90 6.86
C GLU A 334 -5.53 14.70 6.60
N MET A 335 -4.83 14.20 7.60
CA MET A 335 -3.42 13.87 7.52
C MET A 335 -3.18 12.48 8.09
N THR A 336 -2.52 11.61 7.32
CA THR A 336 -2.11 10.27 7.76
C THR A 336 -0.61 10.08 7.54
N ALA A 337 0.13 9.70 8.57
CA ALA A 337 1.59 9.51 8.49
C ALA A 337 2.01 8.16 9.08
N GLY A 338 2.90 7.45 8.38
CA GLY A 338 3.42 6.16 8.84
C GLY A 338 4.39 6.24 10.02
N ARG A 339 4.78 7.44 10.43
CA ARG A 339 5.52 7.72 11.67
C ARG A 339 4.96 8.97 12.38
N ASP A 340 5.41 10.17 12.07
CA ASP A 340 5.04 11.37 12.85
C ASP A 340 4.25 12.41 12.03
N ILE A 341 3.32 13.11 12.68
CA ILE A 341 2.72 14.35 12.18
C ILE A 341 3.18 15.49 13.09
N SER A 342 3.68 16.58 12.51
CA SER A 342 3.99 17.82 13.23
C SER A 342 3.44 19.01 12.46
N VAL A 343 2.52 19.76 13.08
CA VAL A 343 1.83 20.89 12.43
C VAL A 343 1.99 22.17 13.23
N VAL A 344 2.12 23.31 12.56
CA VAL A 344 2.02 24.63 13.20
C VAL A 344 0.56 24.96 13.44
N ALA A 345 -0.21 25.22 12.39
CA ALA A 345 -1.63 25.55 12.53
C ALA A 345 -2.47 24.82 11.48
N VAL A 346 -3.63 24.30 11.89
CA VAL A 346 -4.60 23.66 10.98
C VAL A 346 -5.98 24.25 11.21
N THR A 347 -6.65 24.64 10.14
CA THR A 347 -8.01 25.17 10.20
C THR A 347 -8.91 24.39 9.24
N ALA A 348 -10.09 23.99 9.70
CA ALA A 348 -11.20 23.46 8.92
C ALA A 348 -12.48 24.20 9.35
N ASP A 349 -12.72 25.39 8.81
CA ASP A 349 -13.71 26.33 9.36
C ASP A 349 -14.89 26.55 8.40
N GLY A 350 -16.12 26.36 8.87
CA GLY A 350 -17.32 26.72 8.13
C GLY A 350 -18.57 25.92 8.49
N GLY A 351 -18.44 24.97 9.43
CA GLY A 351 -19.52 24.08 9.88
C GLY A 351 -20.03 23.14 8.80
N GLY A 352 -21.13 22.44 9.04
CA GLY A 352 -21.61 21.39 8.14
C GLY A 352 -21.49 20.00 8.77
N ALA A 353 -22.02 18.99 8.10
CA ALA A 353 -22.13 17.65 8.67
C ALA A 353 -20.79 16.91 8.71
N VAL A 354 -19.85 17.26 7.84
CA VAL A 354 -18.57 16.53 7.68
C VAL A 354 -17.33 17.38 8.01
N THR A 355 -17.51 18.61 8.47
CA THR A 355 -16.38 19.49 8.81
C THR A 355 -15.49 18.83 9.85
N SER A 356 -14.21 18.68 9.53
CA SER A 356 -13.31 17.89 10.37
C SER A 356 -11.84 18.22 10.17
N ILE A 357 -11.09 18.08 11.26
CA ILE A 357 -9.64 17.91 11.25
C ILE A 357 -9.36 16.49 11.78
N ALA A 358 -8.66 15.67 11.01
CA ALA A 358 -8.24 14.34 11.42
C ALA A 358 -6.73 14.17 11.20
N LEU A 359 -5.99 13.97 12.29
CA LEU A 359 -4.54 13.74 12.26
C LEU A 359 -4.26 12.34 12.82
N HIS A 360 -3.79 11.44 11.96
CA HIS A 360 -3.50 10.04 12.29
C HIS A 360 -2.02 9.73 12.05
N ALA A 361 -1.27 9.52 13.13
CA ALA A 361 0.13 9.13 13.05
C ALA A 361 0.33 7.75 13.69
N ASN A 362 1.20 6.93 13.10
CA ASN A 362 1.60 5.66 13.72
C ASN A 362 2.49 5.85 14.94
N ASN A 363 3.11 7.01 15.11
CA ASN A 363 3.90 7.37 16.28
C ASN A 363 3.31 8.64 16.90
N ASN A 364 3.86 9.83 16.66
CA ASN A 364 3.42 11.06 17.34
C ASN A 364 2.55 11.98 16.49
N VAL A 365 1.63 12.67 17.14
CA VAL A 365 0.98 13.87 16.60
C VAL A 365 1.41 15.07 17.44
N THR A 366 2.17 15.98 16.85
CA THR A 366 2.66 17.21 17.49
C THR A 366 1.94 18.43 16.93
N VAL A 367 1.32 19.20 17.82
CA VAL A 367 0.60 20.43 17.52
C VAL A 367 1.38 21.59 18.13
N ASN A 368 1.95 22.44 17.27
CA ASN A 368 2.84 23.52 17.67
C ASN A 368 2.12 24.88 17.82
N ASP A 369 0.88 25.01 17.35
CA ASP A 369 0.04 26.20 17.56
C ASP A 369 -1.45 25.82 17.55
N ALA A 370 -2.33 26.60 16.91
CA ALA A 370 -3.76 26.40 16.98
C ALA A 370 -4.31 25.35 15.99
N LEU A 371 -5.30 24.58 16.44
CA LEU A 371 -6.20 23.83 15.55
C LEU A 371 -7.60 24.42 15.67
N ASN A 372 -8.28 24.69 14.56
CA ASN A 372 -9.63 25.25 14.58
C ASN A 372 -10.56 24.52 13.61
N ALA A 373 -11.56 23.81 14.14
CA ALA A 373 -12.63 23.20 13.35
C ALA A 373 -13.99 23.81 13.71
N ALA A 374 -14.25 25.06 13.29
CA ALA A 374 -15.50 25.72 13.64
C ALA A 374 -16.69 25.02 12.97
N GLY A 375 -17.62 24.53 13.80
CA GLY A 375 -18.77 23.74 13.35
C GLY A 375 -18.48 22.25 13.09
N GLY A 376 -17.25 21.76 13.32
CA GLY A 376 -16.81 20.41 12.99
C GLY A 376 -16.13 19.66 14.13
N VAL A 377 -15.69 18.42 13.88
CA VAL A 377 -14.97 17.57 14.86
C VAL A 377 -13.45 17.67 14.70
N ILE A 378 -12.71 17.41 15.77
CA ILE A 378 -11.25 17.22 15.70
C ILE A 378 -10.92 15.83 16.21
N MET A 379 -10.12 15.07 15.45
CA MET A 379 -9.58 13.78 15.86
C MET A 379 -8.05 13.82 15.82
N LEU A 380 -7.41 13.61 16.96
CA LEU A 380 -5.96 13.45 17.08
C LEU A 380 -5.68 12.01 17.53
N ARG A 381 -4.97 11.25 16.70
CA ARG A 381 -4.65 9.85 16.98
C ARG A 381 -3.16 9.59 16.79
N ALA A 382 -2.50 9.29 17.90
CA ALA A 382 -1.15 8.73 17.94
C ALA A 382 -1.22 7.20 18.07
N ASP A 383 -0.10 6.52 17.77
CA ASP A 383 0.00 5.06 17.74
C ASP A 383 -1.09 4.41 16.89
N SER A 384 -1.26 4.91 15.67
CA SER A 384 -2.29 4.39 14.77
C SER A 384 -2.01 2.97 14.27
N ASP A 385 -0.78 2.46 14.45
CA ASP A 385 -0.38 1.09 14.09
C ASP A 385 -0.52 0.07 15.26
N GLY A 386 -0.83 0.54 16.46
CA GLY A 386 -1.13 -0.29 17.61
C GLY A 386 0.09 -0.98 18.23
N THR A 387 1.28 -0.42 18.03
CA THR A 387 2.53 -0.93 18.59
C THR A 387 2.60 -0.80 20.11
N GLY A 388 1.82 0.11 20.69
CA GLY A 388 1.72 0.38 22.11
C GLY A 388 1.43 -0.82 23.02
N PRO A 389 1.44 -0.62 24.34
CA PRO A 389 1.37 0.68 24.98
C PRO A 389 2.73 1.30 25.32
N GLY A 390 2.67 2.58 25.66
CA GLY A 390 3.75 3.37 26.25
C GLY A 390 4.28 4.49 25.34
N PRO A 391 5.11 5.39 25.88
CA PRO A 391 5.54 6.59 25.18
C PRO A 391 6.43 6.32 23.96
N LEU A 392 7.06 5.14 23.88
CA LEU A 392 7.87 4.74 22.72
C LEU A 392 7.03 4.41 21.48
N ALA A 393 5.74 4.09 21.66
CA ALA A 393 4.80 3.89 20.57
C ALA A 393 4.14 5.21 20.11
N GLY A 394 4.52 6.33 20.73
CA GLY A 394 4.09 7.66 20.32
C GLY A 394 2.84 8.18 21.03
N THR A 395 2.68 9.50 21.04
CA THR A 395 1.62 10.20 21.76
C THR A 395 1.18 11.49 21.05
N VAL A 396 0.15 12.15 21.60
CA VAL A 396 -0.28 13.47 21.16
C VAL A 396 0.38 14.54 22.03
N LEU A 397 1.06 15.51 21.41
CA LEU A 397 1.82 16.57 22.07
C LEU A 397 1.33 17.96 21.64
N PHE A 398 1.00 18.81 22.61
CA PHE A 398 0.81 20.24 22.39
C PHE A 398 2.09 21.00 22.77
N ALA A 399 2.94 21.28 21.78
CA ALA A 399 4.26 21.85 21.99
C ALA A 399 4.25 23.39 22.11
N GLY A 400 3.24 24.07 21.54
CA GLY A 400 3.14 25.53 21.56
C GLY A 400 1.94 26.10 22.30
N PRO A 401 1.77 27.43 22.27
CA PRO A 401 0.79 28.15 23.08
C PRO A 401 -0.63 28.10 22.50
N GLY A 402 -0.79 27.79 21.21
CA GLY A 402 -2.09 27.75 20.55
C GLY A 402 -3.11 26.82 21.21
N LEU A 403 -4.38 27.19 21.06
CA LEU A 403 -5.51 26.42 21.56
C LEU A 403 -6.13 25.58 20.43
N VAL A 404 -6.73 24.47 20.82
CA VAL A 404 -7.51 23.60 19.93
C VAL A 404 -8.99 23.93 20.12
N GLY A 405 -9.61 24.51 19.10
CA GLY A 405 -11.02 24.89 19.12
C GLY A 405 -11.87 24.04 18.20
N SER A 406 -12.95 23.50 18.75
CA SER A 406 -14.03 22.88 18.00
C SER A 406 -15.35 23.27 18.65
N SER A 407 -16.39 23.51 17.86
CA SER A 407 -17.74 23.68 18.42
C SER A 407 -18.47 22.35 18.64
N ALA A 408 -17.84 21.23 18.27
CA ALA A 408 -18.28 19.87 18.57
C ALA A 408 -17.29 19.23 19.57
N THR A 409 -16.94 17.95 19.38
CA THR A 409 -16.00 17.23 20.25
C THR A 409 -14.61 17.20 19.63
N THR A 410 -13.59 17.53 20.44
CA THR A 410 -12.20 17.19 20.18
C THR A 410 -11.91 15.83 20.80
N ALA A 411 -11.70 14.82 19.97
CA ALA A 411 -11.31 13.49 20.40
C ALA A 411 -9.80 13.32 20.30
N ILE A 412 -9.19 12.83 21.39
CA ILE A 412 -7.76 12.54 21.46
C ILE A 412 -7.59 11.07 21.82
N ARG A 413 -6.78 10.36 21.06
CA ARG A 413 -6.39 8.98 21.29
C ARG A 413 -4.87 8.90 21.34
N PHE A 414 -4.35 8.47 22.47
CA PHE A 414 -2.92 8.62 22.79
C PHE A 414 -2.42 7.42 23.59
N ASN A 415 -1.12 7.12 23.51
CA ASN A 415 -0.49 6.32 24.54
C ASN A 415 -0.08 7.22 25.70
N PRO A 416 -0.43 6.83 26.93
CA PRO A 416 0.02 7.58 28.08
C PRO A 416 1.49 7.28 28.36
N GLY A 417 2.20 8.22 29.00
CA GLY A 417 3.56 7.98 29.47
C GLY A 417 3.63 6.82 30.47
N THR A 418 2.61 6.74 31.34
CA THR A 418 2.24 5.54 32.11
C THR A 418 0.72 5.54 32.32
N TYR A 419 0.11 4.38 32.53
CA TYR A 419 -1.34 4.30 32.81
C TYR A 419 -1.75 5.02 34.10
N ALA A 420 -0.84 5.14 35.07
CA ALA A 420 -1.06 5.94 36.27
C ALA A 420 -1.13 7.46 35.99
N ALA A 421 -0.42 7.95 34.98
CA ALA A 421 -0.35 9.37 34.63
C ALA A 421 -1.51 9.85 33.72
N THR A 422 -2.33 8.94 33.21
CA THR A 422 -3.37 9.22 32.21
C THR A 422 -4.28 10.40 32.60
N GLN A 423 -4.70 10.53 33.86
CA GLN A 423 -5.55 11.66 34.26
C GLN A 423 -4.83 13.00 34.10
N THR A 424 -3.58 13.09 34.58
CA THR A 424 -2.79 14.32 34.48
C THR A 424 -2.54 14.71 33.02
N GLU A 425 -2.34 13.74 32.14
CA GLU A 425 -2.20 14.00 30.70
C GLU A 425 -3.51 14.49 30.07
N ILE A 426 -4.66 13.91 30.45
CA ILE A 426 -5.98 14.40 30.04
C ILE A 426 -6.21 15.84 30.53
N ASP A 427 -5.85 16.16 31.77
CA ASP A 427 -5.98 17.53 32.31
C ASP A 427 -5.11 18.52 31.52
N ASN A 428 -3.92 18.10 31.08
CA ASN A 428 -3.05 18.92 30.23
C ASN A 428 -3.66 19.14 28.83
N TYR A 429 -4.36 18.14 28.28
CA TYR A 429 -5.11 18.29 27.03
C TYR A 429 -6.32 19.21 27.20
N ASP A 430 -7.06 19.07 28.30
CA ASP A 430 -8.21 19.93 28.63
C ASP A 430 -7.80 21.40 28.72
N ALA A 431 -6.64 21.69 29.32
CA ALA A 431 -6.07 23.04 29.36
C ALA A 431 -5.75 23.64 27.96
N LYS A 432 -5.66 22.81 26.92
CA LYS A 432 -5.37 23.21 25.52
C LYS A 432 -6.61 23.24 24.64
N VAL A 433 -7.67 22.52 25.01
CA VAL A 433 -8.89 22.40 24.22
C VAL A 433 -9.93 23.40 24.69
N THR A 434 -10.52 24.12 23.75
CA THR A 434 -11.72 24.94 23.97
C THR A 434 -12.92 24.18 23.42
N GLY A 435 -13.92 23.95 24.27
CA GLY A 435 -15.10 23.15 23.92
C GLY A 435 -15.10 21.77 24.59
N ALA A 436 -15.80 20.80 23.99
CA ALA A 436 -15.92 19.46 24.55
C ALA A 436 -14.70 18.59 24.22
N LEU A 437 -14.15 17.92 25.22
CA LEU A 437 -13.02 17.00 25.09
C LEU A 437 -13.46 15.54 25.30
N ASP A 438 -12.99 14.65 24.43
CA ASP A 438 -13.02 13.18 24.60
C ASP A 438 -11.60 12.62 24.43
N ALA A 439 -10.74 12.84 25.43
CA ALA A 439 -9.39 12.29 25.48
C ALA A 439 -9.37 10.92 26.16
N ARG A 440 -8.81 9.91 25.49
CA ARG A 440 -8.71 8.55 26.03
C ARG A 440 -7.37 7.91 25.70
N ALA A 441 -6.74 7.35 26.72
CA ALA A 441 -5.54 6.55 26.58
C ALA A 441 -5.85 5.20 25.93
N TRP A 442 -4.99 4.74 25.03
CA TRP A 442 -5.11 3.42 24.43
C TRP A 442 -4.82 2.31 25.44
N VAL A 443 -5.67 1.28 25.41
CA VAL A 443 -5.42 -0.02 26.04
C VAL A 443 -5.48 -1.11 25.00
N PHE A 444 -4.56 -2.05 25.09
CA PHE A 444 -4.32 -3.04 24.03
C PHE A 444 -4.67 -4.44 24.52
N PRO A 445 -5.49 -5.18 23.78
CA PRO A 445 -5.72 -6.59 24.07
C PRO A 445 -4.54 -7.46 23.60
N LEU A 446 -4.14 -8.40 24.45
CA LEU A 446 -3.13 -9.41 24.19
C LEU A 446 -3.74 -10.80 24.38
N GLY A 447 -3.45 -11.73 23.47
CA GLY A 447 -3.84 -13.13 23.62
C GLY A 447 -3.20 -13.77 24.84
N ILE A 448 -3.98 -14.54 25.60
CA ILE A 448 -3.46 -15.38 26.67
C ILE A 448 -2.96 -16.68 26.05
N ASP A 449 -1.70 -17.01 26.34
CA ASP A 449 -1.12 -18.30 25.99
C ASP A 449 -1.89 -19.44 26.68
N LYS A 450 -2.13 -20.53 25.96
CA LYS A 450 -2.83 -21.70 26.51
C LYS A 450 -2.09 -23.00 26.22
N PRO A 451 -2.26 -24.04 27.06
CA PRO A 451 -1.92 -25.40 26.67
C PRO A 451 -2.85 -25.89 25.56
N TYR A 452 -2.37 -26.85 24.79
CA TYR A 452 -3.15 -27.54 23.78
C TYR A 452 -4.40 -28.16 24.40
N ASP A 453 -5.57 -27.81 23.88
CA ASP A 453 -6.88 -28.26 24.34
C ASP A 453 -7.77 -28.77 23.19
N GLY A 454 -7.21 -28.88 21.97
CA GLY A 454 -7.94 -29.29 20.77
C GLY A 454 -8.92 -28.26 20.20
N THR A 455 -8.95 -27.02 20.72
CA THR A 455 -9.89 -25.97 20.29
C THR A 455 -9.17 -24.70 19.82
N THR A 456 -9.88 -23.86 19.07
CA THR A 456 -9.41 -22.51 18.70
C THR A 456 -9.80 -21.45 19.72
N ALA A 457 -10.54 -21.76 20.78
CA ALA A 457 -10.99 -20.74 21.73
C ALA A 457 -9.80 -20.00 22.37
N ALA A 458 -9.91 -18.68 22.43
CA ALA A 458 -8.91 -17.79 23.01
C ALA A 458 -9.54 -16.85 24.05
N THR A 459 -8.74 -16.42 25.00
CA THR A 459 -9.08 -15.36 25.95
C THR A 459 -8.03 -14.27 25.86
N LEU A 460 -8.43 -13.03 26.17
CA LEU A 460 -7.56 -11.87 26.09
C LEU A 460 -7.34 -11.25 27.46
N GLN A 461 -6.20 -10.58 27.61
CA GLN A 461 -5.85 -9.74 28.75
C GLN A 461 -5.32 -8.39 28.23
N PHE A 462 -5.10 -7.41 29.10
CA PHE A 462 -4.37 -6.21 28.69
C PHE A 462 -2.89 -6.54 28.43
N LYS A 463 -2.33 -5.97 27.36
CA LYS A 463 -0.90 -5.98 27.08
C LYS A 463 -0.19 -5.21 28.21
N ASN A 464 0.76 -5.87 28.88
CA ASN A 464 1.50 -5.32 30.01
C ASN A 464 2.99 -5.21 29.67
N PRO A 465 3.49 -4.04 29.24
CA PRO A 465 4.85 -3.93 28.75
C PRO A 465 5.89 -3.96 29.88
N LEU A 466 5.61 -3.40 31.06
CA LEU A 466 6.62 -3.16 32.13
C LEU A 466 6.01 -3.05 33.54
N ALA A 467 5.08 -3.94 33.91
CA ALA A 467 4.28 -3.87 35.15
C ALA A 467 3.31 -2.67 35.24
N ASP A 468 3.32 -1.79 34.25
CA ASP A 468 2.31 -0.75 34.07
C ASP A 468 1.05 -1.34 33.43
N ASN A 469 -0.09 -1.17 34.08
CA ASN A 469 -1.34 -1.83 33.72
C ASN A 469 -2.50 -0.83 33.89
N PRO A 470 -3.42 -0.71 32.92
CA PRO A 470 -4.60 0.15 33.09
C PRO A 470 -5.48 -0.26 34.28
N ASN A 471 -5.35 -1.49 34.78
CA ASN A 471 -6.07 -2.04 35.92
C ASN A 471 -5.41 -1.76 37.30
N ILE A 472 -4.68 -0.66 37.47
CA ILE A 472 -4.14 -0.30 38.81
C ILE A 472 -5.32 -0.03 39.75
N GLY A 473 -5.45 -0.86 40.80
CA GLY A 473 -6.51 -0.70 41.81
C GLY A 473 -7.90 -1.24 41.41
N ASN A 474 -7.97 -2.15 40.42
CA ASN A 474 -9.24 -2.74 39.93
C ASN A 474 -10.19 -1.75 39.25
N THR A 475 -9.67 -0.66 38.69
CA THR A 475 -10.53 0.42 38.17
C THR A 475 -10.87 0.32 36.68
N VAL A 476 -10.16 -0.55 35.92
CA VAL A 476 -10.41 -0.83 34.51
C VAL A 476 -10.25 -2.32 34.23
N THR A 477 -11.26 -2.92 33.62
CA THR A 477 -11.32 -4.36 33.31
C THR A 477 -11.60 -4.56 31.83
N LEU A 478 -11.06 -5.64 31.27
CA LEU A 478 -11.38 -6.10 29.94
C LEU A 478 -12.59 -7.03 30.02
N VAL A 479 -13.73 -6.58 29.49
CA VAL A 479 -14.95 -7.38 29.45
C VAL A 479 -14.91 -8.24 28.19
N ALA A 480 -15.03 -9.56 28.40
CA ALA A 480 -14.82 -10.55 27.36
C ALA A 480 -15.87 -10.45 26.23
N GLY A 481 -15.37 -10.43 25.01
CA GLY A 481 -16.12 -10.74 23.79
C GLY A 481 -15.79 -12.14 23.26
N ALA A 482 -15.91 -12.34 21.96
CA ALA A 482 -15.47 -13.56 21.28
C ALA A 482 -14.02 -13.42 20.81
N ALA A 483 -13.19 -14.43 21.05
CA ALA A 483 -11.82 -14.50 20.52
C ALA A 483 -11.46 -15.94 20.14
N ALA A 484 -10.75 -16.10 19.02
CA ALA A 484 -10.29 -17.41 18.57
C ALA A 484 -8.94 -17.33 17.86
N PHE A 485 -8.08 -18.32 18.12
CA PHE A 485 -6.92 -18.63 17.31
C PHE A 485 -7.34 -19.01 15.88
N ASP A 486 -6.50 -18.68 14.91
CA ASP A 486 -6.66 -19.09 13.51
C ASP A 486 -6.80 -20.61 13.34
N THR A 487 -6.03 -21.38 14.13
CA THR A 487 -5.97 -22.83 14.11
C THR A 487 -5.75 -23.36 15.54
N LYS A 488 -6.22 -24.58 15.81
CA LYS A 488 -6.07 -25.23 17.12
C LYS A 488 -4.66 -25.74 17.40
N ASP A 489 -3.79 -25.76 16.40
CA ASP A 489 -2.51 -26.47 16.45
C ASP A 489 -1.47 -25.72 17.27
N VAL A 490 -0.53 -26.46 17.88
CA VAL A 490 0.58 -25.90 18.66
C VAL A 490 1.39 -24.90 17.83
N GLY A 491 1.76 -23.78 18.43
CA GLY A 491 2.53 -22.74 17.77
C GLY A 491 2.74 -21.52 18.66
N VAL A 492 3.73 -20.70 18.30
CA VAL A 492 4.01 -19.40 18.93
C VAL A 492 3.51 -18.28 18.02
N LEU A 493 3.17 -17.13 18.60
CA LEU A 493 2.68 -15.94 17.86
C LEU A 493 1.53 -16.27 16.89
N LYS A 494 0.64 -17.18 17.29
CA LYS A 494 -0.52 -17.55 16.49
C LYS A 494 -1.50 -16.37 16.42
N PRO A 495 -2.02 -16.02 15.25
CA PRO A 495 -3.04 -14.99 15.11
C PRO A 495 -4.30 -15.34 15.89
N ILE A 496 -4.86 -14.34 16.57
CA ILE A 496 -6.16 -14.38 17.25
C ILE A 496 -7.01 -13.26 16.67
N THR A 497 -8.21 -13.59 16.19
CA THR A 497 -9.22 -12.59 15.82
C THR A 497 -10.22 -12.46 16.96
N PHE A 498 -10.59 -11.23 17.31
CA PHE A 498 -11.56 -10.96 18.37
C PHE A 498 -12.60 -9.92 17.96
N THR A 499 -13.80 -10.03 18.56
CA THR A 499 -14.92 -9.09 18.38
C THR A 499 -15.72 -8.95 19.66
N GLY A 500 -16.38 -7.79 19.84
CA GLY A 500 -17.29 -7.55 20.96
C GLY A 500 -16.62 -7.35 22.32
N TYR A 501 -15.31 -7.15 22.37
CA TYR A 501 -14.62 -6.80 23.62
C TYR A 501 -14.95 -5.37 24.04
N THR A 502 -15.12 -5.15 25.34
CA THR A 502 -15.42 -3.81 25.89
C THR A 502 -14.61 -3.53 27.15
N LEU A 503 -14.65 -2.29 27.64
CA LEU A 503 -14.06 -1.90 28.92
C LEU A 503 -15.13 -1.79 29.99
N GLY A 504 -14.84 -2.29 31.19
CA GLY A 504 -15.68 -2.15 32.39
C GLY A 504 -14.88 -1.56 33.56
N GLY A 505 -15.57 -1.00 34.56
CA GLY A 505 -14.93 -0.41 35.74
C GLY A 505 -15.21 1.08 35.91
N ALA A 506 -14.72 1.66 37.01
CA ALA A 506 -15.02 3.05 37.38
C ALA A 506 -14.28 4.07 36.50
N ASP A 507 -13.13 3.70 35.93
CA ASP A 507 -12.22 4.63 35.25
C ASP A 507 -12.27 4.55 33.72
N ILE A 508 -13.21 3.80 33.15
CA ILE A 508 -13.28 3.53 31.70
C ILE A 508 -13.42 4.78 30.82
N ALA A 509 -13.90 5.90 31.39
CA ALA A 509 -14.01 7.16 30.66
C ALA A 509 -12.65 7.69 30.17
N ARG A 510 -11.55 7.26 30.83
CA ARG A 510 -10.18 7.70 30.54
C ARG A 510 -9.48 6.82 29.50
N PHE A 511 -10.11 5.71 29.08
CA PHE A 511 -9.48 4.67 28.27
C PHE A 511 -10.33 4.26 27.08
N ALA A 512 -9.67 3.84 26.00
CA ALA A 512 -10.30 3.24 24.84
C ALA A 512 -9.54 1.97 24.44
N LEU A 513 -10.27 0.92 24.06
CA LEU A 513 -9.63 -0.22 23.42
C LEU A 513 -9.08 0.21 22.07
N PHE A 514 -7.81 -0.09 21.82
CA PHE A 514 -7.23 0.11 20.51
C PHE A 514 -8.01 -0.63 19.43
N SER A 515 -8.27 0.05 18.32
CA SER A 515 -8.86 -0.51 17.11
C SER A 515 -8.33 0.26 15.92
N ASP A 516 -7.87 -0.42 14.88
CA ASP A 516 -7.38 0.22 13.65
C ASP A 516 -8.42 1.18 13.06
N ILE A 517 -7.97 2.14 12.25
CA ILE A 517 -8.86 3.08 11.58
C ILE A 517 -9.84 2.31 10.68
N GLY A 518 -11.13 2.62 10.80
CA GLY A 518 -12.20 1.91 10.09
C GLY A 518 -12.61 0.56 10.71
N VAL A 519 -11.92 0.09 11.76
CA VAL A 519 -12.30 -1.11 12.50
C VAL A 519 -13.18 -0.74 13.70
N ALA A 520 -14.25 -1.50 13.92
CA ALA A 520 -15.15 -1.28 15.05
C ALA A 520 -14.42 -1.47 16.38
N ALA A 521 -14.66 -0.58 17.34
CA ALA A 521 -14.10 -0.70 18.69
C ALA A 521 -14.44 -2.06 19.31
N GLY A 522 -13.45 -2.69 19.95
CA GLY A 522 -13.61 -4.02 20.52
C GLY A 522 -13.47 -5.19 19.53
N ALA A 523 -13.06 -4.89 18.29
CA ALA A 523 -12.67 -5.88 17.29
C ALA A 523 -11.25 -5.62 16.79
N GLY A 524 -10.55 -6.69 16.39
CA GLY A 524 -9.20 -6.60 15.87
C GLY A 524 -8.47 -7.94 15.84
N THR A 525 -7.15 -7.87 15.72
CA THR A 525 -6.28 -9.04 15.81
C THR A 525 -5.21 -8.86 16.88
N THR A 526 -4.76 -9.96 17.45
CA THR A 526 -3.64 -10.02 18.39
C THR A 526 -2.95 -11.37 18.23
N THR A 527 -1.98 -11.71 19.09
CA THR A 527 -1.32 -13.01 19.06
C THR A 527 -1.24 -13.65 20.45
N GLY A 528 -1.09 -14.97 20.45
CA GLY A 528 -0.78 -15.79 21.63
C GLY A 528 -0.13 -17.11 21.21
N ALA A 529 0.24 -17.95 22.17
CA ALA A 529 0.80 -19.27 21.92
C ALA A 529 -0.17 -20.38 22.34
N ILE A 530 -0.17 -21.47 21.55
CA ILE A 530 -0.69 -22.76 21.98
C ILE A 530 0.50 -23.65 22.26
N THR A 531 0.70 -24.01 23.53
CA THR A 531 1.83 -24.83 23.99
C THR A 531 1.46 -26.32 23.97
N PRO A 532 2.39 -27.22 23.64
CA PRO A 532 2.08 -28.65 23.60
C PRO A 532 1.81 -29.19 25.01
N ILE A 533 0.88 -30.13 25.13
CA ILE A 533 0.73 -30.96 26.33
C ILE A 533 1.47 -32.29 26.16
N PRO A 534 1.92 -32.95 27.25
CA PRO A 534 2.57 -34.25 27.15
C PRO A 534 1.64 -35.33 26.61
N LEU A 535 2.06 -36.02 25.55
CA LEU A 535 1.47 -37.27 25.08
C LEU A 535 2.37 -38.43 25.50
N THR A 536 1.83 -39.37 26.29
CA THR A 536 2.52 -40.59 26.70
C THR A 536 1.89 -41.79 26.02
N ILE A 537 2.68 -42.57 25.29
CA ILE A 537 2.29 -43.86 24.73
C ILE A 537 3.02 -44.95 25.54
N THR A 538 2.27 -45.88 26.11
CA THR A 538 2.78 -47.00 26.90
C THR A 538 2.42 -48.29 26.19
N ALA A 539 3.42 -49.10 25.85
CA ALA A 539 3.17 -50.45 25.35
C ALA A 539 2.60 -51.32 26.48
N ASP A 540 1.53 -52.08 26.19
CA ASP A 540 0.82 -52.89 27.17
C ASP A 540 1.40 -54.31 27.21
N ASP A 541 1.45 -54.92 28.41
CA ASP A 541 1.95 -56.28 28.55
C ASP A 541 1.07 -57.27 27.75
N HIS A 542 1.72 -58.05 26.87
CA HIS A 542 1.04 -59.07 26.07
C HIS A 542 0.93 -60.39 26.84
N ALA A 543 -0.15 -61.14 26.62
CA ALA A 543 -0.33 -62.47 27.21
C ALA A 543 0.85 -63.41 26.86
N PRO A 544 1.23 -64.31 27.78
CA PRO A 544 2.32 -65.26 27.53
C PRO A 544 1.97 -66.19 26.37
N LYS A 545 3.00 -66.57 25.61
CA LYS A 545 2.88 -67.52 24.50
C LYS A 545 3.43 -68.88 24.87
N MET A 546 3.01 -69.92 24.14
CA MET A 546 3.67 -71.22 24.20
C MET A 546 5.03 -71.17 23.49
N TYR A 547 6.02 -71.88 24.01
CA TYR A 547 7.32 -72.02 23.34
C TYR A 547 7.13 -72.62 21.94
N GLY A 548 7.84 -72.09 20.94
CA GLY A 548 7.70 -72.49 19.54
C GLY A 548 6.63 -71.75 18.74
N SER A 549 5.79 -70.90 19.35
CA SER A 549 4.81 -70.07 18.62
C SER A 549 5.30 -68.65 18.36
N THR A 550 4.81 -68.04 17.27
CA THR A 550 5.08 -66.63 16.94
C THR A 550 3.97 -65.74 17.48
N VAL A 551 4.32 -64.59 18.07
CA VAL A 551 3.36 -63.52 18.38
C VAL A 551 3.38 -62.49 17.25
N THR A 552 2.21 -62.14 16.73
CA THR A 552 2.01 -61.04 15.79
C THR A 552 1.22 -59.96 16.51
N PHE A 553 1.75 -58.75 16.61
CA PHE A 553 1.05 -57.63 17.22
C PHE A 553 -0.03 -57.11 16.28
N ALA A 554 -1.24 -56.92 16.81
CA ALA A 554 -2.36 -56.32 16.09
C ALA A 554 -2.17 -54.81 15.90
N GLY A 555 -1.23 -54.20 16.63
CA GLY A 555 -0.96 -52.77 16.59
C GLY A 555 -1.88 -51.97 17.51
N SER A 556 -2.65 -52.64 18.37
CA SER A 556 -3.53 -52.05 19.39
C SER A 556 -3.06 -52.31 20.82
N GLU A 557 -1.93 -52.99 21.00
CA GLU A 557 -1.39 -53.38 22.31
C GLU A 557 -0.56 -52.26 22.96
N PHE A 558 -1.19 -51.10 23.07
CA PHE A 558 -0.67 -49.93 23.75
C PHE A 558 -1.81 -49.11 24.35
N SER A 559 -1.48 -48.39 25.40
CA SER A 559 -2.31 -47.35 26.01
C SER A 559 -1.71 -45.97 25.74
N SER A 560 -2.56 -44.96 25.64
CA SER A 560 -2.14 -43.57 25.45
C SER A 560 -2.79 -42.65 26.47
N VAL A 561 -2.02 -41.72 27.01
CA VAL A 561 -2.47 -40.66 27.92
C VAL A 561 -2.08 -39.31 27.34
N GLY A 562 -3.02 -38.36 27.30
CA GLY A 562 -2.77 -37.00 26.80
C GLY A 562 -3.34 -36.70 25.41
N LEU A 563 -4.08 -37.62 24.78
CA LEU A 563 -4.91 -37.31 23.61
C LEU A 563 -6.15 -36.51 24.04
N ILE A 564 -6.59 -35.57 23.21
CA ILE A 564 -7.76 -34.73 23.50
C ILE A 564 -8.86 -34.97 22.47
N ALA A 565 -10.12 -34.97 22.91
CA ALA A 565 -11.33 -34.85 22.08
C ALA A 565 -11.33 -35.63 20.74
N GLY A 566 -11.36 -36.96 20.80
CA GLY A 566 -11.50 -37.80 19.60
C GLY A 566 -10.23 -37.96 18.76
N GLU A 567 -9.11 -37.38 19.20
CA GLU A 567 -7.80 -37.69 18.65
C GLU A 567 -7.45 -39.16 18.83
N THR A 568 -6.73 -39.70 17.85
CA THR A 568 -6.29 -41.09 17.83
C THR A 568 -4.82 -41.17 17.46
N VAL A 569 -4.14 -42.20 17.94
CA VAL A 569 -2.80 -42.53 17.47
C VAL A 569 -2.94 -43.26 16.12
N ALA A 570 -2.43 -42.65 15.05
CA ALA A 570 -2.56 -43.21 13.71
C ALA A 570 -1.82 -44.54 13.51
N SER A 571 -0.66 -44.71 14.15
CA SER A 571 0.08 -45.98 14.16
C SER A 571 1.06 -46.04 15.32
N VAL A 572 1.31 -47.25 15.83
CA VAL A 572 2.39 -47.56 16.76
C VAL A 572 3.11 -48.80 16.23
N SER A 573 4.44 -48.75 16.18
CA SER A 573 5.26 -49.92 15.86
C SER A 573 5.64 -50.65 17.15
N LEU A 574 5.11 -51.85 17.35
CA LEU A 574 5.36 -52.67 18.54
C LEU A 574 6.31 -53.81 18.21
N THR A 575 7.31 -54.02 19.07
CA THR A 575 8.23 -55.16 18.97
C THR A 575 8.53 -55.74 20.35
N SER A 576 8.81 -57.04 20.39
CA SER A 576 9.25 -57.73 21.60
C SER A 576 10.25 -58.81 21.23
N THR A 577 11.30 -58.96 22.04
CA THR A 577 12.25 -60.07 21.95
C THR A 577 11.60 -61.43 22.26
N GLY A 578 10.44 -61.43 22.94
CA GLY A 578 9.61 -62.61 23.16
C GLY A 578 8.72 -63.00 21.97
N ALA A 579 8.65 -62.20 20.90
CA ALA A 579 7.72 -62.47 19.79
C ALA A 579 8.10 -63.67 18.89
N PRO A 580 9.36 -63.89 18.47
CA PRO A 580 9.74 -64.96 17.53
C PRO A 580 9.64 -66.37 18.14
N PRO A 581 9.37 -67.44 17.36
CA PRO A 581 9.15 -68.79 17.88
C PRO A 581 10.38 -69.39 18.58
N SER A 582 11.57 -68.88 18.27
CA SER A 582 12.85 -69.25 18.89
C SER A 582 13.12 -68.59 20.25
N ALA A 583 12.27 -67.65 20.70
CA ALA A 583 12.45 -67.00 22.00
C ALA A 583 12.45 -68.04 23.13
N THR A 584 13.43 -67.96 24.04
CA THR A 584 13.55 -68.85 25.19
C THR A 584 12.41 -68.62 26.20
N VAL A 585 12.25 -69.49 27.21
CA VAL A 585 11.22 -69.29 28.24
C VAL A 585 11.77 -68.33 29.29
N GLY A 586 11.08 -67.21 29.53
CA GLY A 586 11.53 -66.16 30.44
C GLY A 586 10.60 -64.94 30.44
N ALA A 587 10.90 -63.96 31.29
CA ALA A 587 10.23 -62.67 31.29
C ALA A 587 10.82 -61.78 30.19
N TYR A 588 10.01 -61.38 29.21
CA TYR A 588 10.40 -60.48 28.14
C TYR A 588 9.59 -59.20 28.26
N LEU A 589 10.28 -58.06 28.35
CA LEU A 589 9.63 -56.75 28.27
C LEU A 589 9.50 -56.37 26.79
N GLN A 590 8.36 -55.79 26.40
CA GLN A 590 8.27 -55.04 25.15
C GLN A 590 9.21 -53.82 25.23
N ASP A 591 9.91 -53.52 24.15
CA ASP A 591 10.90 -52.44 24.15
C ASP A 591 10.21 -51.07 24.26
N ARG A 592 10.35 -50.43 25.42
CA ARG A 592 9.67 -49.18 25.79
C ARG A 592 10.45 -47.91 25.41
N ARG A 593 11.35 -47.92 24.43
CA ARG A 593 12.31 -46.82 24.32
C ARG A 593 12.80 -46.52 22.89
N ARG A 594 12.51 -45.30 22.41
CA ARG A 594 13.58 -44.29 22.55
C ARG A 594 13.40 -43.76 23.98
N HIS A 595 14.19 -44.18 24.96
CA HIS A 595 15.64 -44.02 25.00
C HIS A 595 16.37 -45.14 25.77
N LEU A 596 16.73 -46.27 25.12
CA LEU A 596 17.58 -47.43 25.52
C LEU A 596 17.39 -48.18 26.86
N PRO A 597 16.95 -49.46 26.83
CA PRO A 597 17.35 -50.49 27.78
C PRO A 597 18.51 -51.32 27.19
N VAL A 598 19.58 -51.48 27.97
CA VAL A 598 20.68 -52.41 27.67
C VAL A 598 20.15 -53.84 27.77
N LEU A 599 20.46 -54.68 26.77
CA LEU A 599 20.23 -56.12 26.81
C LEU A 599 21.48 -56.87 26.29
N PRO A 600 21.61 -58.17 26.62
CA PRO A 600 22.87 -58.87 26.78
C PRO A 600 23.52 -59.29 25.44
N ASP A 601 24.86 -59.35 25.48
CA ASP A 601 25.82 -59.98 24.57
C ASP A 601 25.57 -59.99 23.04
N GLY A 602 26.37 -59.16 22.34
CA GLY A 602 26.93 -59.46 21.01
C GLY A 602 26.43 -58.64 19.80
N PHE A 603 27.26 -57.67 19.34
CA PHE A 603 27.49 -57.11 17.98
C PHE A 603 26.33 -57.04 16.93
N HIS A 604 26.15 -56.06 16.02
CA HIS A 604 26.98 -55.03 15.34
C HIS A 604 26.03 -53.97 14.70
N LEU A 605 26.56 -52.78 14.38
CA LEU A 605 25.95 -51.63 13.68
C LEU A 605 25.69 -51.85 12.17
N VAL A 606 24.63 -51.22 11.59
CA VAL A 606 24.62 -50.60 10.22
C VAL A 606 23.57 -49.45 10.14
N GLY A 607 23.94 -48.28 9.57
CA GLY A 607 23.05 -47.10 9.28
C GLY A 607 22.16 -47.27 8.02
N PRO A 608 21.50 -46.21 7.44
CA PRO A 608 22.04 -44.86 7.17
C PRO A 608 21.10 -43.62 7.31
N ALA A 609 21.76 -42.45 7.36
CA ALA A 609 21.48 -41.10 6.78
C ALA A 609 20.20 -40.26 7.09
N GLU A 610 20.46 -39.09 7.71
CA GLU A 610 20.00 -37.71 7.42
C GLU A 610 18.49 -37.34 7.46
N ARG A 611 18.03 -36.19 8.02
CA ARG A 611 18.53 -34.81 7.81
C ARG A 611 18.33 -33.86 9.01
N ARG A 612 19.41 -33.12 9.25
CA ARG A 612 19.57 -31.69 9.58
C ARG A 612 18.62 -31.07 10.62
N ASP A 613 19.22 -30.64 11.73
CA ASP A 613 18.93 -29.32 12.25
C ASP A 613 20.22 -28.56 12.58
N HIS A 614 20.28 -27.34 12.07
CA HIS A 614 21.37 -26.39 12.24
C HIS A 614 21.25 -25.73 13.61
N ARG A 615 22.24 -25.86 14.48
CA ARG A 615 22.57 -24.79 15.43
C ARG A 615 24.06 -24.77 15.77
N LEU A 616 24.59 -23.56 15.69
CA LEU A 616 26.00 -23.17 15.68
C LEU A 616 26.70 -23.51 16.99
N GLY A 617 27.83 -24.21 16.88
CA GLY A 617 28.76 -24.46 17.99
C GLY A 617 29.75 -23.31 18.16
N TYR A 618 29.79 -22.77 19.38
CA TYR A 618 30.83 -21.90 19.91
C TYR A 618 32.13 -22.72 20.02
N ARG A 619 33.18 -22.34 19.27
CA ARG A 619 34.51 -22.99 19.30
C ARG A 619 35.42 -22.28 20.28
N ASP A 620 35.83 -23.00 21.31
CA ASP A 620 37.04 -22.75 22.08
C ASP A 620 38.26 -23.24 21.28
N GLN A 621 39.23 -22.35 21.04
CA GLN A 621 40.58 -22.73 20.63
C GLN A 621 41.61 -22.05 21.53
N ARG A 622 42.26 -22.86 22.36
CA ARG A 622 43.60 -22.56 22.86
C ARG A 622 44.65 -22.91 21.79
N ARG A 623 45.44 -21.92 21.35
CA ARG A 623 46.85 -22.13 21.02
C ARG A 623 47.72 -20.99 21.55
N ARG A 624 48.88 -21.40 22.07
CA ARG A 624 49.89 -20.65 22.83
C ARG A 624 50.82 -19.82 21.92
N GLY A 625 51.38 -18.76 22.50
CA GLY A 625 52.62 -18.07 22.09
C GLY A 625 52.63 -16.63 22.63
N ARG A 626 53.01 -16.38 23.90
CA ARG A 626 54.35 -16.19 24.50
C ARG A 626 55.04 -14.86 24.13
N ALA A 627 55.48 -14.17 25.20
CA ALA A 627 56.29 -12.94 25.32
C ALA A 627 55.49 -11.62 25.23
N GLY A 628 55.57 -10.66 26.15
CA GLY A 628 56.35 -10.48 27.38
C GLY A 628 56.35 -8.99 27.76
N SER A 629 56.48 -8.67 29.06
CA SER A 629 56.75 -7.33 29.64
C SER A 629 55.61 -6.30 29.52
N GLY A 630 55.12 -5.60 30.56
CA GLY A 630 55.55 -5.42 31.95
C GLY A 630 54.91 -4.12 32.49
N ARG A 631 54.69 -4.05 33.81
CA ARG A 631 54.44 -2.85 34.67
C ARG A 631 53.15 -2.06 34.36
N ASP A 632 52.22 -1.74 35.26
CA ASP A 632 52.20 -1.22 36.65
C ASP A 632 51.29 0.03 36.61
N LEU A 633 50.71 0.39 37.76
CA LEU A 633 50.04 1.66 38.10
C LEU A 633 48.50 1.80 37.87
N ARG A 634 47.79 1.53 38.97
CA ARG A 634 46.82 2.41 39.67
C ARG A 634 46.30 3.64 38.90
N HIS A 635 44.97 3.81 38.89
CA HIS A 635 44.37 5.00 39.51
C HIS A 635 42.87 4.83 39.84
N ARG A 636 42.55 5.04 41.13
CA ARG A 636 41.24 5.49 41.63
C ARG A 636 41.03 6.96 41.25
N ARG A 637 39.77 7.35 41.03
CA ARG A 637 39.04 8.49 41.64
C ARG A 637 37.58 8.38 41.15
N GLN A 638 36.67 8.04 42.08
CA GLN A 638 35.78 8.94 42.83
C GLN A 638 34.54 9.31 42.02
#